data_AF-A0A840A967-F1
#
_entry.id   AF-A0A840A967-F1
#
_cell.length_a   1.000
_cell.length_b   1.000
_cell.length_c   1.000
_cell.angle_alpha   90.00
_cell.angle_beta   90.00
_cell.angle_gamma   90.00
#
_symmetry.space_group_name_H-M   'P 1'
#
loop_
_entity.id
_entity.type
_entity.pdbx_description
1 polymer ?
#
loop_
_entity_poly.entity_id
_entity_poly.type
_entity_poly.pdbx_seq_one_letter_code
_entity_poly.pdbx_strand_id
1 'polypeptide(L)'
;MRARLLIQRGAPGEAPREEEFALEFEPGESVLDGLRRLRVEQDATLAFRYACLNANACKECMMLLDGRVIYACTARLEAREMRLAPLGNKALLRDLATEIAPPDERLG
;
A
#
# COMPACT_ATOMS: atom_id res chain seq x y z
N MET A 1 -9.60 -13.93 -10.49
CA MET A 1 -9.65 -12.64 -11.24
C MET A 1 -8.24 -12.08 -11.27
N ARG A 2 -7.86 -11.24 -12.24
CA ARG A 2 -6.48 -10.70 -12.32
C ARG A 2 -6.44 -9.18 -12.23
N ALA A 3 -5.62 -8.66 -11.32
CA ALA A 3 -5.28 -7.25 -11.21
C ALA A 3 -3.84 -7.00 -11.68
N ARG A 4 -3.60 -5.79 -12.21
CA ARG A 4 -2.25 -5.26 -12.48
C ARG A 4 -1.99 -4.14 -11.48
N LEU A 5 -1.12 -4.40 -10.51
CA LEU A 5 -0.76 -3.44 -9.49
C LEU A 5 0.50 -2.70 -9.91
N LEU A 6 0.39 -1.40 -10.11
CA LEU A 6 1.51 -0.50 -10.33
C LEU A 6 1.86 0.12 -8.99
N ILE A 7 2.98 -0.30 -8.41
CA ILE A 7 3.36 0.04 -7.04
C ILE A 7 4.56 0.97 -7.05
N GLN A 8 4.42 2.13 -6.41
CA GLN A 8 5.55 3.01 -6.17
C GLN A 8 6.51 2.38 -5.14
N ARG A 9 7.79 2.29 -5.52
CA ARG A 9 8.89 1.79 -4.71
C ARG A 9 9.92 2.89 -4.46
N GLY A 10 10.68 2.76 -3.38
CA GLY A 10 11.81 3.63 -3.04
C GLY A 10 11.83 4.09 -1.59
N ALA A 11 12.93 4.72 -1.18
CA ALA A 11 13.12 5.29 0.16
C ALA A 11 13.28 6.82 0.12
N PRO A 12 13.25 7.52 1.27
CA PRO A 12 13.52 8.95 1.34
C PRO A 12 14.85 9.32 0.67
N GLY A 13 14.81 10.33 -0.22
CA GLY A 13 15.99 10.79 -0.95
C GLY A 13 16.29 10.03 -2.24
N GLU A 14 15.56 8.95 -2.54
CA GLU A 14 15.66 8.22 -3.80
C GLU A 14 14.63 8.72 -4.82
N ALA A 15 14.96 8.63 -6.11
CA ALA A 15 13.97 8.85 -7.16
C ALA A 15 12.91 7.73 -7.09
N PRO A 16 11.61 8.06 -6.95
CA PRO A 16 10.57 7.04 -6.91
C PRO A 16 10.52 6.31 -8.24
N ARG A 17 10.29 5.01 -8.17
CA ARG A 17 10.16 4.14 -9.34
C ARG A 17 8.88 3.33 -9.22
N GLU A 18 8.23 3.07 -10.34
CA GLU A 18 7.04 2.23 -10.39
C GLU A 18 7.44 0.81 -10.78
N GLU A 19 6.91 -0.17 -10.07
CA GLU A 19 7.03 -1.58 -10.43
C GLU A 19 5.64 -2.18 -10.65
N GLU A 20 5.57 -3.09 -11.60
CA GLU A 20 4.33 -3.77 -11.96
C GLU A 20 4.30 -5.18 -11.39
N PHE A 21 3.17 -5.52 -10.76
CA PHE A 21 2.88 -6.85 -10.27
C PHE A 21 1.57 -7.37 -10.87
N ALA A 22 1.61 -8.60 -11.37
CA ALA A 22 0.40 -9.33 -11.72
C ALA A 22 -0.09 -10.11 -10.50
N LEU A 23 -1.37 -9.95 -10.18
CA LEU A 23 -1.97 -10.57 -9.00
C LEU A 23 -3.27 -11.26 -9.37
N GLU A 24 -3.30 -12.58 -9.26
CA GLU A 24 -4.56 -13.34 -9.24
C GLU A 24 -5.21 -13.19 -7.87
N PHE A 25 -6.52 -12.97 -7.82
CA PHE A 25 -7.29 -12.74 -6.59
C PHE A 25 -8.73 -13.28 -6.68
N GLU A 26 -9.30 -13.59 -5.53
CA GLU A 26 -10.70 -13.99 -5.40
C GLU A 26 -11.64 -12.80 -5.14
N PRO A 27 -12.92 -12.86 -5.58
CA PRO A 27 -13.89 -11.80 -5.32
C PRO A 27 -13.98 -11.45 -3.83
N GLY A 28 -13.86 -10.15 -3.53
CA GLY A 28 -13.92 -9.65 -2.16
C GLY A 28 -12.56 -9.58 -1.46
N GLU A 29 -11.46 -10.08 -2.03
CA GLU A 29 -10.14 -9.80 -1.49
C GLU A 29 -9.86 -8.29 -1.44
N SER A 30 -9.22 -7.85 -0.36
CA SER A 30 -8.81 -6.45 -0.20
C SER A 30 -7.46 -6.19 -0.88
N VAL A 31 -7.15 -4.92 -1.11
CA VAL A 31 -5.82 -4.49 -1.55
C VAL A 31 -4.74 -4.98 -0.58
N LEU A 32 -5.02 -4.99 0.74
CA LEU A 32 -4.09 -5.50 1.74
C LEU A 32 -3.84 -7.01 1.61
N ASP A 33 -4.87 -7.81 1.31
CA ASP A 33 -4.70 -9.25 1.06
C ASP A 33 -3.77 -9.47 -0.13
N GLY A 34 -3.98 -8.70 -1.21
CA GLY A 34 -3.12 -8.71 -2.39
C GLY A 34 -1.67 -8.32 -2.09
N LEU A 35 -1.45 -7.22 -1.38
CA LEU A 35 -0.11 -6.76 -1.00
C LEU A 35 0.63 -7.76 -0.11
N ARG A 36 -0.08 -8.39 0.83
CA ARG A 36 0.49 -9.44 1.68
C ARG A 36 0.89 -10.66 0.86
N ARG A 37 0.05 -11.07 -0.09
CA ARG A 37 0.36 -12.17 -1.02
C ARG A 37 1.58 -11.84 -1.88
N LEU A 38 1.62 -10.65 -2.50
CA LEU A 38 2.78 -10.19 -3.26
C LEU A 38 4.07 -10.23 -2.45
N ARG A 39 4.03 -9.78 -1.18
CA ARG A 39 5.20 -9.82 -0.30
C ARG A 39 5.70 -11.25 -0.06
N VAL A 40 4.79 -12.20 0.10
CA VAL A 40 5.17 -13.60 0.39
C VAL A 40 5.63 -14.33 -0.87
N GLU A 41 4.95 -14.12 -1.98
CA GLU A 41 5.09 -14.98 -3.17
C GLU A 41 5.98 -14.38 -4.27
N GLN A 42 6.09 -13.05 -4.34
CA GLN A 42 6.75 -12.37 -5.47
C GLN A 42 7.92 -11.49 -5.03
N ASP A 43 7.75 -10.67 -3.99
CA ASP A 43 8.81 -9.76 -3.53
C ASP A 43 8.73 -9.47 -2.02
N ALA A 44 9.57 -10.16 -1.25
CA ALA A 44 9.69 -9.98 0.20
C ALA A 44 10.20 -8.59 0.63
N THR A 45 10.72 -7.79 -0.29
CA THR A 45 11.24 -6.44 -0.02
C THR A 45 10.16 -5.35 -0.07
N LEU A 46 8.95 -5.67 -0.53
CA LEU A 46 7.84 -4.72 -0.66
C LEU A 46 7.38 -4.20 0.71
N ALA A 47 7.61 -2.92 0.99
CA ALA A 47 7.29 -2.29 2.26
C ALA A 47 5.91 -1.60 2.29
N PHE A 48 5.13 -1.91 3.32
CA PHE A 48 3.82 -1.29 3.65
C PHE A 48 3.48 -1.63 5.10
N ARG A 49 2.72 -0.75 5.77
CA ARG A 49 2.28 -0.92 7.16
C ARG A 49 0.85 -1.45 7.24
N TYR A 50 0.57 -2.27 8.23
CA TYR A 50 -0.78 -2.72 8.61
C TYR A 50 -0.76 -3.26 10.04
N ALA A 51 -1.92 -3.28 10.70
CA ALA A 51 -2.08 -3.97 11.99
C ALA A 51 -3.44 -4.70 12.09
N CYS A 52 -4.57 -3.99 12.02
CA CYS A 52 -5.90 -4.54 12.31
C CYS A 52 -6.57 -5.35 11.18
N LEU A 53 -5.82 -5.76 10.15
CA LEU A 53 -6.18 -6.57 8.96
C LEU A 53 -7.46 -6.29 8.15
N ASN A 54 -8.60 -5.95 8.75
CA ASN A 54 -9.89 -5.73 8.08
C ASN A 54 -10.82 -4.74 8.80
N ALA A 55 -10.36 -4.09 9.87
CA ALA A 55 -11.22 -3.26 10.72
C ALA A 55 -11.09 -1.75 10.50
N ASN A 56 -10.16 -1.27 9.68
CA ASN A 56 -9.75 0.15 9.55
C ASN A 56 -9.39 0.91 10.85
N ALA A 57 -9.48 0.26 12.02
CA ALA A 57 -9.28 0.86 13.34
C ALA A 57 -7.86 1.39 13.57
N CYS A 58 -6.82 0.67 13.11
CA CYS A 58 -5.43 1.08 13.32
C CYS A 58 -4.96 2.20 12.38
N LYS A 59 -5.63 2.38 11.24
CA LYS A 59 -5.26 3.35 10.18
C LYS A 59 -3.84 3.19 9.59
N GLU A 60 -3.13 2.12 9.93
CA GLU A 60 -1.75 1.85 9.50
C GLU A 60 -1.61 1.59 7.99
N CYS A 61 -2.66 1.07 7.35
CA CYS A 61 -2.66 0.68 5.94
C CYS A 61 -3.19 1.77 4.99
N MET A 62 -3.12 3.04 5.42
CA MET A 62 -3.50 4.15 4.56
C MET A 62 -2.47 4.36 3.45
N MET A 63 -2.95 4.51 2.22
CA MET A 63 -2.15 4.77 1.03
C MET A 63 -3.03 5.39 -0.06
N LEU A 64 -2.42 5.77 -1.17
CA LEU A 64 -3.14 6.20 -2.36
C LEU A 64 -3.44 5.01 -3.25
N LEU A 65 -4.69 4.90 -3.69
CA LEU A 65 -5.12 4.07 -4.81
C LEU A 65 -5.67 5.00 -5.89
N ASP A 66 -5.03 5.03 -7.05
CA ASP A 66 -5.38 5.92 -8.17
C ASP A 66 -5.49 7.39 -7.72
N GLY A 67 -4.55 7.83 -6.88
CA GLY A 67 -4.50 9.18 -6.33
C GLY A 67 -5.50 9.46 -5.20
N ARG A 68 -6.34 8.51 -4.79
CA ARG A 68 -7.30 8.66 -3.70
C ARG A 68 -6.82 7.97 -2.43
N VAL A 69 -6.94 8.65 -1.29
CA VAL A 69 -6.61 8.04 0.01
C VAL A 69 -7.61 6.93 0.31
N ILE A 70 -7.09 5.74 0.61
CA ILE A 70 -7.84 4.55 0.99
C ILE A 70 -7.27 3.91 2.25
N TYR A 71 -8.01 2.99 2.85
CA TYR A 71 -7.46 1.96 3.74
C TYR A 71 -7.32 0.66 2.95
N ALA A 72 -6.10 0.16 2.77
CA ALA A 72 -5.87 -1.04 1.95
C ALA A 72 -6.63 -2.27 2.48
N CYS A 73 -6.90 -2.33 3.78
CA CYS A 73 -7.67 -3.42 4.41
C CYS A 73 -9.17 -3.43 4.05
N THR A 74 -9.72 -2.35 3.51
CA THR A 74 -11.14 -2.26 3.14
C THR A 74 -11.37 -1.99 1.66
N ALA A 75 -10.38 -1.40 0.96
CA ALA A 75 -10.43 -1.25 -0.49
C ALA A 75 -10.36 -2.62 -1.17
N ARG A 76 -11.23 -2.86 -2.15
CA ARG A 76 -11.29 -4.15 -2.87
C ARG A 76 -10.30 -4.17 -4.02
N LEU A 77 -9.76 -5.36 -4.31
CA LEU A 77 -9.11 -5.61 -5.57
C LEU A 77 -10.14 -5.62 -6.70
N GLU A 78 -9.74 -5.08 -7.85
CA GLU A 78 -10.55 -4.99 -9.05
C GLU A 78 -9.76 -5.58 -10.22
N ALA A 79 -10.44 -6.20 -11.19
CA ALA A 79 -9.80 -6.80 -12.36
C ALA A 79 -9.40 -5.73 -13.39
N ARG A 80 -8.52 -4.81 -12.97
CA ARG A 80 -8.02 -3.69 -13.76
C ARG A 80 -6.60 -3.35 -13.34
N GLU A 81 -6.05 -2.33 -13.98
CA GLU A 81 -4.85 -1.65 -13.52
C GLU A 81 -5.19 -0.76 -12.31
N MET A 82 -4.40 -0.86 -11.25
CA MET A 82 -4.57 -0.14 -9.99
C MET A 82 -3.21 0.45 -9.59
N ARG A 83 -3.12 1.78 -9.43
CA ARG A 83 -1.89 2.46 -9.04
C ARG A 83 -1.85 2.70 -7.54
N LEU A 84 -0.82 2.17 -6.88
CA LEU A 84 -0.60 2.29 -5.44
C LEU A 84 0.61 3.19 -5.16
N ALA A 85 0.41 4.20 -4.31
CA ALA A 85 1.45 5.14 -3.91
C ALA A 85 1.37 5.46 -2.40
N PRO A 86 2.48 5.86 -1.76
CA PRO A 86 2.46 6.30 -0.37
C PRO A 86 1.64 7.59 -0.20
N LEU A 87 1.27 7.91 1.05
CA LEU A 87 0.61 9.17 1.37
C LEU A 87 1.56 10.36 1.12
N GLY A 88 1.16 11.30 0.25
CA GLY A 88 1.99 12.46 -0.10
C GLY A 88 2.15 13.52 0.99
N ASN A 89 1.32 13.49 2.04
CA ASN A 89 1.35 14.44 3.17
C ASN A 89 2.03 13.88 4.43
N LYS A 90 2.66 12.71 4.33
CA LYS A 90 3.35 12.04 5.44
C LYS A 90 4.78 11.74 5.03
N ALA A 91 5.69 11.66 5.99
CA ALA A 91 7.06 11.26 5.71
C ALA A 91 7.06 9.83 5.17
N LEU A 92 7.72 9.63 4.02
CA LEU A 92 7.94 8.30 3.45
C LEU A 92 8.91 7.54 4.36
N LEU A 93 8.61 6.29 4.66
CA LEU A 93 9.55 5.38 5.30
C LEU A 93 10.20 4.49 4.23
N ARG A 94 9.37 3.82 3.42
CA ARG A 94 9.77 3.01 2.27
C ARG A 94 8.55 2.54 1.48
N ASP A 95 8.63 2.55 0.16
CA ASP A 95 7.59 2.08 -0.77
C ASP A 95 6.21 2.69 -0.46
N LEU A 96 5.28 1.92 0.10
CA LEU A 96 3.94 2.39 0.48
C LEU A 96 3.82 2.73 1.98
N ALA A 97 4.87 2.47 2.77
CA ALA A 97 4.91 2.76 4.19
C ALA A 97 5.23 4.24 4.45
N THR A 98 4.33 4.94 5.13
CA THR A 98 4.56 6.29 5.66
C THR A 98 4.46 6.32 7.17
N GLU A 99 4.94 7.41 7.77
CA GLU A 99 4.62 7.71 9.16
C GLU A 99 3.11 7.89 9.36
N ILE A 100 2.61 7.40 10.50
CA ILE A 100 1.18 7.43 10.84
C ILE A 100 0.91 8.40 12.01
N ALA A 101 1.94 8.75 12.79
CA ALA A 101 1.81 9.75 13.85
C ALA A 101 1.24 11.08 13.30
N PRO A 102 0.36 11.76 14.05
CA PRO A 102 0.04 13.16 13.83
C PRO A 102 1.34 13.98 13.75
N PRO A 103 1.42 15.01 12.88
CA PRO A 103 2.60 15.87 12.82
C PRO A 103 3.00 16.44 14.20
N ASP A 104 2.02 16.72 15.05
CA ASP A 104 2.19 17.32 16.38
C ASP A 104 2.71 16.33 17.44
N GLU A 105 2.68 15.02 17.16
CA GLU A 105 3.22 13.96 18.02
C GLU A 105 4.60 13.45 17.55
N ARG A 106 5.14 14.03 16.48
CA ARG A 106 6.50 13.72 16.01
C ARG A 106 7.51 14.34 16.97
N LEU A 107 8.14 13.51 17.80
CA LEU A 107 9.27 13.93 18.62
C LEU A 107 10.44 14.25 17.68
N GLY A 108 10.73 15.54 17.52
CA GLY A 108 11.90 16.06 16.80
C GLY A 108 13.19 15.93 17.61
#